data_AF-A0A9D7F5G0-F1
#
_entry.id   AF-A0A9D7F5G0-F1
#
_cell.length_a   1.000
_cell.length_b   1.000
_cell.length_c   1.000
_cell.angle_alpha   90.00
_cell.angle_beta   90.00
_cell.angle_gamma   90.00
#
_symmetry.space_group_name_H-M   'P 1'
#
loop_
_entity.id
_entity.type
_entity.pdbx_description
1 polymer ?
#
loop_
_entity_poly.entity_id
_entity_poly.type
_entity_poly.pdbx_seq_one_letter_code
_entity_poly.pdbx_strand_id
1 'polypeptide(L)'
;MFQLDVKPGESCSLEILHLNDDSLIAVKGEIAHASKNLIGIRFDPLEKEQQNKLRQIGMLNLAPPCLLNRELPALFQAWRSQA
;
A
#
# COMPACT_ATOMS: atom_id res chain seq x y z
N MET A 1 -9.26 -1.54 24.37
CA MET A 1 -8.13 -1.12 23.52
C MET A 1 -7.57 -2.39 22.93
N PHE A 2 -7.66 -2.59 21.61
CA PHE A 2 -7.19 -3.83 20.98
C PHE A 2 -5.67 -3.78 20.91
N GLN A 3 -5.00 -4.70 21.61
CA GLN A 3 -3.56 -4.86 21.52
C GLN A 3 -3.31 -5.92 20.44
N LEU A 4 -2.87 -5.47 19.27
CA LEU A 4 -2.47 -6.37 18.19
C LEU A 4 -1.11 -6.96 18.57
N ASP A 5 -1.08 -8.24 18.90
CA ASP A 5 0.15 -8.99 19.19
C ASP A 5 0.83 -9.34 17.86
N VAL A 6 1.34 -8.30 17.18
CA VAL A 6 2.07 -8.42 15.92
C VAL A 6 3.46 -7.83 16.08
N LYS A 7 4.44 -8.49 15.50
CA LYS A 7 5.86 -8.10 15.61
C LYS A 7 6.42 -7.70 14.24
N PRO A 8 7.33 -6.71 14.20
CA PRO A 8 8.10 -6.45 13.00
C PRO A 8 8.79 -7.72 12.48
N GLY A 9 8.73 -7.94 11.16
CA GLY A 9 9.25 -9.13 10.49
C GLY A 9 8.25 -10.29 10.33
N GLU A 10 7.07 -10.21 10.94
CA GLU A 10 6.04 -11.23 10.72
C GLU A 10 5.41 -11.10 9.33
N SER A 11 5.22 -12.24 8.64
CA SER A 11 4.49 -12.29 7.38
C SER A 11 3.00 -12.05 7.63
N CYS A 12 2.36 -11.33 6.72
CA CYS A 12 0.95 -10.98 6.80
C CYS A 12 0.30 -10.98 5.41
N SER A 13 -1.03 -10.99 5.41
CA SER A 13 -1.81 -10.71 4.21
C SER A 13 -2.82 -9.61 4.53
N LEU A 14 -2.92 -8.65 3.62
CA LEU A 14 -3.84 -7.54 3.68
C LEU A 14 -4.86 -7.68 2.55
N GLU A 15 -6.14 -7.65 2.90
CA GLU A 15 -7.23 -7.55 1.95
C GLU A 15 -7.66 -6.10 1.84
N ILE A 16 -7.51 -5.51 0.65
CA ILE A 16 -7.86 -4.12 0.38
C ILE A 16 -9.12 -4.10 -0.48
N LEU A 17 -10.18 -3.47 0.03
CA LEU A 17 -11.41 -3.27 -0.73
C LEU A 17 -11.21 -2.20 -1.80
N HIS A 18 -11.43 -2.59 -3.05
CA HIS A 18 -11.45 -1.71 -4.20
C HIS A 18 -12.90 -1.27 -4.47
N LEU A 19 -13.24 -0.07 -3.98
CA LEU A 19 -14.62 0.45 -3.98
C LEU A 19 -15.21 0.68 -5.38
N ASN A 20 -14.40 0.72 -6.44
CA ASN A 20 -14.89 1.03 -7.78
C ASN A 20 -15.59 -0.16 -8.46
N ASP A 21 -15.20 -1.38 -8.10
CA ASP A 21 -15.72 -2.62 -8.69
C ASP A 21 -16.11 -3.67 -7.63
N ASP A 22 -16.20 -3.25 -6.37
CA ASP A 22 -16.45 -4.09 -5.19
C ASP A 22 -15.52 -5.32 -5.09
N SER A 23 -14.32 -5.25 -5.69
CA SER A 23 -13.35 -6.33 -5.65
C SER A 23 -12.42 -6.22 -4.45
N LEU A 24 -11.90 -7.36 -3.99
CA LEU A 24 -10.85 -7.42 -2.98
C LEU A 24 -9.50 -7.64 -3.65
N ILE A 25 -8.52 -6.84 -3.23
CA ILE A 25 -7.11 -7.01 -3.60
C ILE A 25 -6.43 -7.66 -2.41
N ALA A 26 -6.07 -8.93 -2.54
CA ALA A 26 -5.20 -9.58 -1.57
C ALA A 26 -3.75 -9.21 -1.86
N VAL A 27 -3.04 -8.68 -0.86
CA VAL A 27 -1.63 -8.33 -0.92
C VAL A 27 -0.90 -9.06 0.21
N LYS A 28 0.28 -9.61 -0.10
CA LYS A 28 1.18 -10.20 0.90
C LYS A 28 2.27 -9.21 1.28
N GLY A 29 2.80 -9.37 2.48
CA GLY A 29 3.92 -8.55 2.93
C GLY A 29 4.40 -8.92 4.31
N GLU A 30 5.25 -8.06 4.83
CA GLU A 30 5.80 -8.17 6.18
C GLU A 30 5.40 -6.96 7.03
N ILE A 31 5.22 -7.18 8.32
CA ILE A 31 5.07 -6.09 9.28
C ILE A 31 6.40 -5.33 9.35
N ALA A 32 6.44 -4.10 8.86
CA ALA A 32 7.63 -3.25 8.92
C ALA A 32 7.74 -2.50 10.25
N HIS A 33 6.60 -2.09 10.82
CA HIS A 33 6.54 -1.53 12.16
C HIS A 33 5.18 -1.80 12.81
N ALA A 34 5.16 -1.94 14.12
CA ALA A 34 3.94 -2.00 14.92
C ALA A 34 4.01 -0.94 16.02
N SER A 35 2.95 -0.15 16.14
CA SER A 35 2.74 0.82 17.21
C SER A 35 1.37 0.59 17.82
N LYS A 36 1.07 1.20 18.97
CA LYS A 36 -0.13 0.93 19.77
C LYS A 36 -1.43 0.78 18.96
N ASN A 37 -1.63 1.59 17.92
CA ASN A 37 -2.85 1.58 17.10
C ASN A 37 -2.60 1.52 15.58
N LEU A 38 -1.34 1.47 15.14
CA LEU A 38 -1.00 1.51 13.71
C LEU A 38 0.05 0.45 13.40
N ILE A 39 -0.18 -0.23 12.28
CA ILE A 39 0.70 -1.24 11.72
C ILE A 39 1.14 -0.73 10.34
N GLY A 40 2.45 -0.63 10.14
CA GLY A 40 3.03 -0.41 8.83
C GLY A 40 3.37 -1.76 8.20
N ILE A 41 2.85 -2.00 7.00
CA ILE A 41 3.10 -3.21 6.22
C ILE A 41 3.99 -2.83 5.03
N ARG A 42 5.08 -3.56 4.83
CA ARG A 42 5.85 -3.52 3.58
C ARG A 42 5.34 -4.63 2.69
N PHE A 43 4.84 -4.27 1.52
CA PHE A 43 4.35 -5.26 0.57
C PHE A 43 5.50 -6.04 -0.04
N ASP A 44 5.24 -7.34 -0.25
CA ASP A 44 6.04 -8.15 -1.16
C ASP A 44 5.96 -7.57 -2.58
N PRO A 45 6.86 -7.97 -3.50
CA PRO A 45 6.77 -7.59 -4.90
C PRO A 45 5.37 -7.87 -5.47
N LEU A 46 4.70 -6.80 -5.88
CA LEU A 46 3.33 -6.86 -6.37
C LEU A 46 3.30 -7.33 -7.81
N GLU A 47 2.29 -8.14 -8.15
CA GLU A 47 1.99 -8.46 -9.53
C GLU A 47 1.42 -7.25 -10.28
N LYS A 48 1.54 -7.26 -11.61
CA LYS A 48 1.13 -6.14 -12.47
C LYS A 48 -0.34 -5.72 -12.26
N GLU A 49 -1.23 -6.69 -12.03
CA GLU A 49 -2.64 -6.40 -11.75
C GLU A 49 -2.82 -5.65 -10.42
N GLN A 50 -2.20 -6.14 -9.34
CA GLN A 50 -2.24 -5.51 -8.03
C GLN A 50 -1.67 -4.09 -8.07
N GLN A 51 -0.55 -3.89 -8.79
CA GLN A 51 0.04 -2.56 -9.01
C GLN A 51 -0.92 -1.61 -9.73
N ASN A 52 -1.63 -2.08 -10.76
CA ASN A 52 -2.59 -1.27 -11.51
C ASN A 52 -3.76 -0.83 -10.62
N LYS A 53 -4.30 -1.74 -9.81
CA LYS A 53 -5.40 -1.41 -8.89
C LYS A 53 -4.97 -0.44 -7.80
N LEU A 54 -3.81 -0.65 -7.17
CA LEU A 54 -3.27 0.29 -6.19
C LEU A 54 -2.98 1.67 -6.80
N ARG A 55 -2.50 1.71 -8.05
CA ARG A 55 -2.31 2.96 -8.79
C ARG A 55 -3.64 3.68 -9.01
N GLN A 56 -4.71 2.96 -9.37
CA GLN A 56 -6.04 3.54 -9.50
C GLN A 56 -6.54 4.12 -8.17
N ILE A 57 -6.40 3.38 -7.07
CA ILE A 57 -6.73 3.87 -5.72
C ILE A 57 -5.95 5.16 -5.42
N GLY A 58 -4.65 5.18 -5.70
CA GLY A 58 -3.82 6.37 -5.53
C GLY A 58 -4.29 7.54 -6.38
N MET A 59 -4.58 7.32 -7.67
CA MET A 59 -5.07 8.37 -8.57
C MET A 59 -6.40 8.97 -8.12
N LEU A 60 -7.36 8.14 -7.70
CA LEU A 60 -8.67 8.59 -7.24
C LEU A 60 -8.60 9.38 -5.94
N ASN A 61 -7.75 8.97 -5.01
CA ASN A 61 -7.65 9.62 -3.69
C ASN A 61 -6.71 10.83 -3.65
N LEU A 62 -5.79 10.96 -4.62
CA LEU A 62 -4.82 12.06 -4.65
C LEU A 62 -5.21 13.21 -5.61
N ALA A 63 -6.31 13.10 -6.36
CA ALA A 63 -6.73 14.14 -7.30
C ALA A 63 -7.62 15.20 -6.61
N PRO A 64 -7.28 16.49 -6.78
CA PRO A 64 -7.86 17.25 -7.87
C PRO A 64 -6.84 17.50 -8.99
N PRO A 65 -7.29 17.66 -10.25
CA PRO A 65 -6.43 17.85 -11.43
C PRO A 65 -5.45 19.03 -11.35
N CYS A 66 -5.61 19.93 -10.38
CA CYS A 66 -4.76 21.12 -10.19
C CYS A 66 -3.70 20.98 -9.09
N LEU A 67 -3.69 19.88 -8.31
CA LEU A 67 -2.70 19.66 -7.21
C LEU A 67 -1.61 18.63 -7.57
N LEU A 68 -1.69 18.02 -8.75
CA LEU A 68 -0.68 17.12 -9.31
C LEU A 68 0.49 17.89 -9.95
N ASN A 69 0.97 18.95 -9.30
CA ASN A 69 2.36 19.42 -9.44
C ASN A 69 3.24 18.70 -8.40
N ARG A 70 3.01 17.39 -8.27
CA ARG A 70 3.86 16.52 -7.46
C ARG A 70 4.59 15.63 -8.43
N GLU A 71 5.92 15.66 -8.41
CA GLU A 71 6.74 14.82 -9.26
C GLU A 71 6.41 13.35 -8.95
N LEU A 72 5.49 12.77 -9.73
CA LEU A 72 5.24 11.34 -9.83
C LEU A 72 6.56 10.53 -9.87
N PRO A 73 7.64 11.02 -10.52
CA PRO A 73 8.96 10.39 -10.41
C PRO A 73 9.47 10.13 -9.00
N ALA A 74 9.23 11.00 -8.01
CA ALA A 74 9.74 10.83 -6.64
C ALA A 74 9.11 9.61 -5.93
N LEU A 75 7.84 9.32 -6.22
CA LEU A 75 7.14 8.12 -5.74
C LEU A 75 7.70 6.84 -6.39
N PHE A 76 8.09 6.90 -7.67
CA PHE A 76 8.74 5.78 -8.36
C PHE A 76 10.22 5.61 -8.00
N GLN A 77 10.93 6.69 -7.63
CA GLN A 77 12.33 6.63 -7.22
C GLN A 77 12.51 5.90 -5.89
N ALA A 78 11.61 6.14 -4.92
CA ALA A 78 11.59 5.40 -3.66
C ALA A 78 11.41 3.89 -3.84
N TRP A 79 10.81 3.46 -4.96
CA TRP A 79 10.61 2.05 -5.31
C TRP A 79 11.77 1.44 -6.09
N ARG A 80 12.60 2.26 -6.76
CA ARG A 80 13.77 1.77 -7.52
C ARG A 80 15.04 1.62 -6.68
N SER A 81 15.14 2.30 -5.55
CA SER A 81 16.31 2.25 -4.67
C SER A 81 16.38 0.99 -3.78
N GLN A 82 15.53 0.00 -4.01
CA GLN A 82 15.55 -1.31 -3.34
C GLN A 82 15.61 -2.50 -4.31
N ALA A 83 15.94 -2.26 -5.59
CA ALA A 83 16.19 -3.30 -6.60
C ALA A 83 17.69 -3.50 -6.82
#